data_AF-A0A368TKX6-F1
#
_entry.id   AF-A0A368TKX6-F1
#
_cell.length_a   1.000
_cell.length_b   1.000
_cell.length_c   1.000
_cell.angle_alpha   90.00
_cell.angle_beta   90.00
_cell.angle_gamma   90.00
#
_symmetry.space_group_name_H-M   'P 1'
#
loop_
_entity.id
_entity.type
_entity.pdbx_description
1 polymer ?
#
loop_
_entity_poly.entity_id
_entity_poly.type
_entity_poly.pdbx_seq_one_letter_code
_entity_poly.pdbx_strand_id
1 'polypeptide(L)'
;MKKLPELNVNFEDLYRMLVAPIRSKLMLTGIELKVFNHLGEPRSAESVVEAIGTHPENTSLFLDGLAASDLVTKKNGLYQN
;
A
#
# COMPACT_ATOMS: atom_id res chain seq x y z
N MET A 1 -15.15 -12.51 -31.55
CA MET A 1 -14.94 -12.63 -30.09
C MET A 1 -16.27 -13.00 -29.43
N LYS A 2 -16.30 -13.95 -28.47
CA LYS A 2 -17.53 -14.25 -27.72
C LYS A 2 -17.83 -13.08 -26.76
N LYS A 3 -19.10 -12.69 -26.65
CA LYS A 3 -19.55 -11.73 -25.64
C LYS A 3 -19.45 -12.40 -24.27
N LEU A 4 -18.71 -11.77 -23.35
CA LEU A 4 -18.71 -12.17 -21.95
C LEU A 4 -20.06 -11.75 -21.31
N PRO A 5 -20.54 -12.50 -20.31
CA PRO A 5 -21.76 -12.13 -19.59
C PRO A 5 -21.56 -10.82 -18.83
N GLU A 6 -22.60 -9.99 -18.79
CA GLU A 6 -22.65 -8.81 -17.94
C GLU A 6 -22.82 -9.24 -16.48
N LEU A 7 -21.84 -8.91 -15.63
CA LEU A 7 -21.89 -9.15 -14.20
C LEU A 7 -22.54 -7.94 -13.50
N ASN A 8 -23.77 -8.13 -12.99
CA ASN A 8 -24.49 -7.12 -12.19
C ASN A 8 -24.36 -7.37 -10.67
N VAL A 9 -23.35 -8.11 -10.23
CA VAL A 9 -23.09 -8.37 -8.80
C VAL A 9 -21.88 -7.57 -8.34
N ASN A 10 -22.04 -6.83 -7.24
CA ASN A 10 -20.94 -6.14 -6.57
C ASN A 10 -20.32 -7.10 -5.55
N PHE A 11 -19.03 -7.44 -5.73
CA PHE A 11 -18.27 -8.30 -4.82
C PHE A 11 -17.31 -7.50 -3.93
N GLU A 12 -17.39 -6.17 -3.92
CA GLU A 12 -16.48 -5.28 -3.19
C GLU A 12 -16.40 -5.61 -1.70
N ASP A 13 -17.54 -5.79 -1.02
CA ASP A 13 -17.55 -6.09 0.42
C ASP A 13 -16.89 -7.44 0.74
N LEU A 14 -17.13 -8.45 -0.10
CA LEU A 14 -16.50 -9.76 0.04
C LEU A 14 -14.98 -9.66 -0.18
N TYR A 15 -14.57 -8.89 -1.20
CA TYR A 15 -13.16 -8.65 -1.48
C TYR A 15 -12.48 -7.88 -0.34
N ARG A 16 -13.12 -6.83 0.18
CA ARG A 16 -12.65 -6.06 1.35
C ARG A 16 -12.45 -6.96 2.56
N MET A 17 -13.40 -7.87 2.82
CA MET A 17 -13.27 -8.86 3.89
C MET A 17 -12.09 -9.80 3.66
N LEU A 18 -11.91 -10.29 2.43
CA LEU A 18 -10.80 -11.19 2.07
C LEU A 18 -9.42 -10.54 2.26
N VAL A 19 -9.27 -9.26 1.90
CA VAL A 19 -7.98 -8.55 1.96
C VAL A 19 -7.73 -7.85 3.30
N ALA A 20 -8.72 -7.77 4.19
CA ALA A 20 -8.60 -7.11 5.49
C ALA A 20 -7.38 -7.57 6.32
N PRO A 21 -7.02 -8.87 6.38
CA PRO A 21 -5.81 -9.30 7.09
C PRO A 21 -4.51 -8.74 6.49
N ILE A 22 -4.45 -8.58 5.17
CA ILE A 22 -3.29 -7.99 4.47
C ILE A 22 -3.15 -6.52 4.87
N ARG A 23 -4.25 -5.76 4.81
CA ARG A 23 -4.29 -4.36 5.24
C ARG A 23 -3.82 -4.20 6.69
N SER A 24 -4.32 -5.04 7.60
CA SER A 24 -3.89 -5.02 9.00
C SER A 24 -2.40 -5.32 9.15
N LYS A 25 -1.86 -6.30 8.43
CA LYS A 25 -0.44 -6.63 8.53
C LYS A 25 0.45 -5.53 7.97
N LEU A 26 0.07 -4.92 6.85
CA LEU A 26 0.76 -3.76 6.27
C LEU A 26 0.81 -2.60 7.27
N MET A 27 -0.32 -2.26 7.89
CA MET A 27 -0.40 -1.21 8.90
C MET A 27 0.52 -1.50 10.10
N LEU A 28 0.44 -2.71 10.67
CA LEU A 28 1.28 -3.09 11.81
C LEU A 28 2.78 -3.04 11.47
N THR A 29 3.17 -3.58 10.31
CA THR A 29 4.57 -3.53 9.87
C THR A 29 5.03 -2.10 9.60
N GLY A 30 4.17 -1.22 9.09
CA GLY A 30 4.49 0.19 8.89
C GLY A 30 4.74 0.93 10.22
N ILE A 31 4.01 0.56 11.27
CA ILE A 31 4.21 1.08 12.64
C ILE A 31 5.53 0.53 13.22
N GLU A 32 5.77 -0.78 13.11
CA GLU A 32 6.98 -1.45 13.61
C GLU A 32 8.25 -0.86 12.98
N LEU A 33 8.22 -0.61 11.67
CA LEU A 33 9.32 -0.02 10.90
C LEU A 33 9.37 1.52 10.98
N LYS A 34 8.44 2.15 11.71
CA LYS A 34 8.32 3.61 11.83
C LYS A 34 8.17 4.34 10.48
N VAL A 35 7.65 3.67 9.45
CA VAL A 35 7.51 4.23 8.10
C VAL A 35 6.65 5.49 8.10
N PHE A 36 5.52 5.47 8.81
CA PHE A 36 4.59 6.60 8.88
C PHE A 36 5.21 7.87 9.48
N ASN A 37 6.27 7.75 10.30
CA ASN A 37 6.98 8.90 10.86
C ASN A 37 7.74 9.70 9.80
N HIS A 38 8.07 9.06 8.67
CA HIS A 38 8.83 9.69 7.59
C HIS A 38 7.93 10.26 6.48
N LEU A 39 6.65 9.90 6.45
CA LEU A 39 5.70 10.23 5.37
C LEU A 39 4.75 11.40 5.71
N GLY A 40 5.10 12.26 6.67
CA GLY A 40 4.34 13.50 6.92
C GLY A 40 4.36 14.46 5.72
N GLU A 41 5.46 14.45 4.98
CA GLU A 41 5.62 15.12 3.68
C GLU A 41 5.82 14.07 2.58
N PRO A 42 5.51 14.40 1.31
CA PRO A 42 5.73 13.48 0.19
C PRO A 42 7.19 13.02 0.08
N ARG A 43 7.42 11.70 0.03
CA ARG A 43 8.75 11.10 -0.12
C ARG A 43 8.82 10.01 -1.17
N SER A 44 9.97 9.86 -1.82
CA SER A 44 10.22 8.72 -2.70
C SER A 44 10.51 7.45 -1.90
N ALA A 45 10.43 6.29 -2.55
CA ALA A 45 10.78 5.02 -1.92
C ALA A 45 12.26 4.99 -1.50
N GLU A 46 13.15 5.55 -2.32
CA GLU A 46 14.59 5.65 -2.04
C GLU A 46 14.85 6.45 -0.76
N SER A 47 14.16 7.57 -0.56
CA SER A 47 14.29 8.37 0.67
C SER A 47 13.81 7.60 1.91
N VAL A 48 12.77 6.78 1.77
CA VAL A 48 12.29 5.94 2.89
C VAL A 48 13.30 4.83 3.19
N VAL A 49 13.85 4.17 2.16
CA VAL A 49 14.91 3.16 2.29
C VAL A 49 16.10 3.71 3.07
N GLU A 50 16.58 4.90 2.71
CA GLU A 50 17.67 5.57 3.42
C GLU A 50 17.31 5.89 4.88
N ALA A 51 16.05 6.28 5.15
CA ALA A 51 15.61 6.67 6.48
C ALA A 51 15.48 5.48 7.46
N ILE A 52 15.08 4.31 6.97
CA ILE A 52 14.80 3.13 7.83
C ILE A 52 15.79 1.97 7.66
N GLY A 53 16.71 2.05 6.69
CA GLY A 53 17.80 1.09 6.51
C GLY A 53 17.35 -0.30 6.04
N THR A 54 16.36 -0.38 5.15
CA THR A 54 15.77 -1.64 4.67
C THR A 54 16.18 -1.98 3.23
N HIS A 55 15.85 -3.20 2.76
CA HIS A 55 16.14 -3.60 1.39
C HIS A 55 15.33 -2.76 0.39
N PRO A 56 15.95 -2.20 -0.69
CA PRO A 56 15.28 -1.26 -1.58
C PRO A 56 13.99 -1.80 -2.21
N GLU A 57 14.06 -2.97 -2.85
CA GLU A 57 12.93 -3.55 -3.58
C GLU A 57 11.76 -3.90 -2.65
N ASN A 58 12.04 -4.48 -1.49
CA ASN A 58 11.02 -4.85 -0.51
C ASN A 58 10.34 -3.61 0.07
N THR A 59 11.08 -2.52 0.25
CA THR A 59 10.54 -1.25 0.75
C THR A 59 9.62 -0.62 -0.28
N SER A 60 10.01 -0.61 -1.56
CA SER A 60 9.15 -0.12 -2.63
C SER A 60 7.86 -0.93 -2.74
N LEU A 61 7.94 -2.27 -2.73
CA LEU A 61 6.76 -3.14 -2.74
C LEU A 61 5.87 -2.94 -1.51
N PHE A 62 6.48 -2.73 -0.34
CA PHE A 62 5.76 -2.46 0.90
C PHE A 62 5.00 -1.13 0.84
N LEU A 63 5.63 -0.06 0.35
CA LEU A 63 5.00 1.26 0.17
C LEU A 63 3.87 1.21 -0.86
N ASP A 64 4.04 0.45 -1.94
CA ASP A 64 2.97 0.20 -2.92
C ASP A 64 1.81 -0.58 -2.30
N GLY A 65 2.10 -1.56 -1.45
CA GLY A 65 1.08 -2.30 -0.69
C GLY A 65 0.29 -1.38 0.26
N LEU A 66 0.97 -0.47 0.96
CA LEU A 66 0.32 0.54 1.80
C LEU A 66 -0.59 1.45 0.96
N ALA A 67 -0.11 1.91 -0.21
CA ALA A 67 -0.86 2.78 -1.09
C ALA A 67 -2.09 2.09 -1.68
N ALA A 68 -1.95 0.83 -2.12
CA ALA A 68 -3.04 0.01 -2.64
C ALA A 68 -4.08 -0.35 -1.58
N SER A 69 -3.74 -0.23 -0.29
CA SER A 69 -4.63 -0.52 0.85
C SER A 69 -5.23 0.72 1.49
N ASP A 70 -5.14 1.88 0.83
CA ASP A 70 -5.59 3.18 1.32
C ASP A 70 -5.02 3.54 2.70
N LEU A 71 -3.77 3.14 2.98
CA LEU A 71 -3.06 3.47 4.23
C LEU A 71 -2.11 4.65 4.07
N VAL A 72 -1.68 4.91 2.82
CA VAL A 72 -0.93 6.10 2.40
C VAL A 72 -1.41 6.49 1.00
N THR A 73 -1.13 7.71 0.58
CA THR A 73 -1.36 8.15 -0.80
C THR A 73 -0.08 8.06 -1.61
N LYS A 74 -0.18 7.66 -2.89
CA LYS A 74 0.91 7.71 -3.86
C LYS A 74 0.56 8.68 -4.99
N LYS A 75 1.37 9.73 -5.17
CA LYS A 75 1.20 10.73 -6.25
C LYS A 75 2.55 11.02 -6.88
N ASN A 76 2.63 10.91 -8.22
CA ASN A 76 3.86 11.16 -8.98
C ASN A 76 5.08 10.40 -8.44
N GLY A 77 4.89 9.16 -7.97
CA GLY A 77 5.95 8.33 -7.40
C GLY A 77 6.33 8.65 -5.95
N LEU A 78 5.67 9.62 -5.31
CA LEU A 78 5.89 9.99 -3.92
C LEU A 78 4.78 9.47 -3.02
N TYR A 79 5.14 9.04 -1.82
CA TYR A 79 4.27 8.51 -0.78
C TYR A 79 4.07 9.55 0.33
N GLN A 80 2.85 9.64 0.85
CA GLN A 80 2.48 10.52 1.96
C GLN A 80 1.34 9.89 2.77
N ASN A 81 1.30 10.10 4.09
CA ASN A 81 0.17 9.69 4.94
C ASN A 81 -1.17 10.29 4.47
#